data_AF-A0A934HEV1-F1
#
_entry.id   AF-A0A934HEV1-F1
#
_cell.length_a   1.000
_cell.length_b   1.000
_cell.length_c   1.000
_cell.angle_alpha   90.00
_cell.angle_beta   90.00
_cell.angle_gamma   90.00
#
_symmetry.space_group_name_H-M   'P 1'
#
loop_
_entity.id
_entity.type
_entity.pdbx_description
1 polymer ?
#
loop_
_entity_poly.entity_id
_entity_poly.type
_entity_poly.pdbx_seq_one_letter_code
_entity_poly.pdbx_strand_id
1 'polypeptide(L)'
;MSVQSYYAQPGPLSTLPDSIAIRTLLEGLPTTIPDLVKVVQNNLLHVFWAKQYGVELTDERKAEVNIRTTAARLQAIYDADPKPLVVPRAAPERSVGNCRDFSLMLVTLLRHQGVPARARCGFATYFMPQHYEDHWVCEYWNADQGRWIQVDAQMDTLQSGKLQLDFDPLDVPLTRFLPGGLAWQKCRQGEANPDQFGIFDMSGLWFVRGDMLRDFAALNKVELLPWDVWGLIEGTDEMISQENLAFLDHIAALTLAGDEVFEEIRTLHKTDDRVRVPAVFKSFDRGPQPSSITLAEIPGIVPAAPENKAELIAVIRERRQELEALITPLDDETLARPDLDGGWSIKDLLAHIAGWERICLGWVRSGQRDNTFKLATPGIAWDGVDTFNAQMHQENRDLSLAEVRARFVSVRAETLAAIESMTEDEIFAAGHYAWTGDEPLLNYLRANSDEHDAEHTIQIAARLAK
;
A
#
# COMPACT_ATOMS: atom_id res chain seq x y z
N MET A 1 -0.72 9.99 -18.12
CA MET A 1 -1.31 8.71 -17.67
C MET A 1 -2.83 8.86 -17.78
N SER A 2 -3.60 7.85 -18.24
CA SER A 2 -5.07 7.97 -18.20
C SER A 2 -5.61 7.74 -16.78
N VAL A 3 -6.83 8.20 -16.50
CA VAL A 3 -7.48 8.01 -15.19
C VAL A 3 -7.61 6.51 -14.85
N GLN A 4 -8.02 5.71 -15.83
CA GLN A 4 -8.12 4.25 -15.69
C GLN A 4 -6.74 3.63 -15.44
N SER A 5 -5.70 4.04 -16.19
CA SER A 5 -4.34 3.54 -15.98
C SER A 5 -3.82 3.91 -14.59
N TYR A 6 -4.12 5.11 -14.10
CA TYR A 6 -3.79 5.50 -12.73
C TYR A 6 -4.47 4.58 -11.72
N TYR A 7 -5.80 4.41 -11.78
CA TYR A 7 -6.53 3.59 -10.81
C TYR A 7 -6.33 2.07 -10.94
N ALA A 8 -5.71 1.60 -12.03
CA ALA A 8 -5.26 0.21 -12.16
C ALA A 8 -3.96 -0.07 -11.39
N GLN A 9 -3.16 0.96 -11.12
CA GLN A 9 -1.91 0.81 -10.35
C GLN A 9 -2.18 0.85 -8.85
N PRO A 10 -1.41 0.11 -8.02
CA PRO A 10 -1.51 0.18 -6.57
C PRO A 10 -1.22 1.60 -6.03
N GLY A 11 -1.66 1.86 -4.81
CA GLY A 11 -1.24 2.99 -3.99
C GLY A 11 -0.59 2.50 -2.70
N PRO A 12 -0.10 3.40 -1.82
CA PRO A 12 0.69 3.02 -0.65
C PRO A 12 0.04 1.94 0.22
N LEU A 13 -1.27 2.00 0.43
CA LEU A 13 -2.00 1.05 1.29
C LEU A 13 -2.47 -0.23 0.56
N SER A 14 -2.36 -0.27 -0.77
CA SER A 14 -2.81 -1.38 -1.65
C SER A 14 -1.68 -2.04 -2.44
N THR A 15 -0.44 -1.57 -2.33
CA THR A 15 0.73 -2.25 -2.90
C THR A 15 0.94 -3.58 -2.19
N LEU A 16 1.22 -4.63 -2.95
CA LEU A 16 1.55 -5.95 -2.43
C LEU A 16 3.02 -6.26 -2.73
N PRO A 17 3.83 -6.68 -1.73
CA PRO A 17 5.20 -7.12 -1.98
C PRO A 17 5.20 -8.46 -2.71
N ASP A 18 6.24 -8.72 -3.49
CA ASP A 18 6.43 -10.03 -4.13
C ASP A 18 7.02 -11.05 -3.15
N SER A 19 6.20 -11.46 -2.16
CA SER A 19 6.59 -12.42 -1.12
C SER A 19 5.94 -13.79 -1.34
N ILE A 20 6.53 -14.85 -0.75
CA ILE A 20 5.93 -16.19 -0.75
C ILE A 20 4.52 -16.15 -0.15
N ALA A 21 4.32 -15.39 0.92
CA ALA A 21 3.03 -15.25 1.59
C ALA A 21 1.96 -14.68 0.64
N ILE A 22 2.29 -13.58 -0.05
CA ILE A 22 1.39 -12.94 -1.01
C ILE A 22 1.13 -13.89 -2.19
N ARG A 23 2.17 -14.47 -2.81
CA ARG A 23 2.00 -15.39 -3.94
C ARG A 23 1.09 -16.56 -3.58
N THR A 24 1.31 -17.20 -2.42
CA THR A 24 0.50 -18.32 -1.93
C THR A 24 -0.96 -17.93 -1.73
N LEU A 25 -1.21 -16.77 -1.10
CA LEU A 25 -2.58 -16.31 -0.84
C LEU A 25 -3.35 -15.98 -2.11
N LEU A 26 -2.67 -15.49 -3.15
CA LEU A 26 -3.29 -15.09 -4.42
C LEU A 26 -3.43 -16.25 -5.42
N GLU A 27 -2.96 -17.46 -5.10
CA GLU A 27 -3.11 -18.63 -5.97
C GLU A 27 -4.58 -18.91 -6.32
N GLY A 28 -4.87 -18.99 -7.63
CA GLY A 28 -6.18 -19.34 -8.14
C GLY A 28 -7.24 -18.22 -8.04
N LEU A 29 -6.83 -16.99 -7.74
CA LEU A 29 -7.74 -15.85 -7.60
C LEU A 29 -8.68 -15.70 -8.83
N PRO A 30 -10.01 -15.59 -8.63
CA PRO A 30 -10.95 -15.43 -9.74
C PRO A 30 -10.86 -14.01 -10.32
N THR A 31 -11.40 -13.83 -11.53
CA THR A 31 -11.40 -12.54 -12.24
C THR A 31 -12.78 -11.88 -12.34
N THR A 32 -13.85 -12.57 -11.93
CA THR A 32 -15.21 -12.01 -11.94
C THR A 32 -15.47 -11.23 -10.65
N ILE A 33 -16.20 -10.11 -10.75
CA ILE A 33 -16.58 -9.30 -9.58
C ILE A 33 -17.34 -10.12 -8.51
N PRO A 34 -18.38 -10.90 -8.86
CA PRO A 34 -19.10 -11.68 -7.84
C PRO A 34 -18.22 -12.66 -7.08
N ASP A 35 -17.25 -13.29 -7.76
CA ASP A 35 -16.39 -14.29 -7.11
C ASP A 35 -15.24 -13.64 -6.34
N LEU A 36 -14.69 -12.51 -6.81
CA LEU A 36 -13.75 -11.69 -6.01
C LEU A 36 -14.41 -11.16 -4.74
N VAL A 37 -15.65 -10.70 -4.80
CA VAL A 37 -16.40 -10.25 -3.62
C VAL A 37 -16.58 -11.41 -2.63
N LYS A 38 -16.92 -12.62 -3.09
CA LYS A 38 -16.96 -13.81 -2.22
C LYS A 38 -15.61 -14.12 -1.59
N VAL A 39 -14.50 -13.93 -2.32
CA VAL A 39 -13.15 -14.08 -1.76
C VAL A 39 -12.97 -13.10 -0.61
N VAL A 40 -13.29 -11.81 -0.78
CA VAL A 40 -13.21 -10.82 0.30
C VAL A 40 -14.09 -11.22 1.50
N GLN A 41 -15.35 -11.57 1.26
CA GLN A 41 -16.32 -11.95 2.31
C GLN A 41 -15.92 -13.21 3.09
N ASN A 42 -15.25 -14.15 2.43
CA ASN A 42 -14.79 -15.38 3.07
C ASN A 42 -13.48 -15.22 3.83
N ASN A 43 -12.82 -14.07 3.75
CA ASN A 43 -11.54 -13.79 4.41
C ASN A 43 -11.60 -12.66 5.43
N LEU A 44 -12.62 -11.80 5.36
CA LEU A 44 -12.84 -10.71 6.30
C LEU A 44 -14.11 -10.91 7.13
N LEU A 45 -14.06 -10.45 8.37
CA LEU A 45 -15.19 -10.38 9.28
C LEU A 45 -15.36 -8.94 9.76
N HIS A 46 -16.52 -8.35 9.52
CA HIS A 46 -16.79 -6.99 9.98
C HIS A 46 -16.95 -6.97 11.51
N VAL A 47 -16.19 -6.11 12.19
CA VAL A 47 -16.10 -6.05 13.66
C VAL A 47 -17.47 -5.95 14.35
N PHE A 48 -18.37 -5.13 13.84
CA PHE A 48 -19.72 -4.93 14.41
C PHE A 48 -20.74 -6.01 14.00
N TRP A 49 -20.41 -6.87 13.02
CA TRP A 49 -21.27 -7.97 12.62
C TRP A 49 -20.83 -9.32 13.18
N ALA A 50 -19.65 -9.43 13.80
CA ALA A 50 -19.06 -10.69 14.28
C ALA A 50 -20.04 -11.60 15.05
N LYS A 51 -20.85 -11.02 15.96
CA LYS A 51 -21.86 -11.76 16.73
C LYS A 51 -22.94 -12.40 15.85
N GLN A 52 -23.32 -11.76 14.75
CA GLN A 52 -24.29 -12.31 13.80
C GLN A 52 -23.77 -13.54 13.06
N TYR A 53 -22.44 -13.71 13.01
CA TYR A 53 -21.75 -14.90 12.51
C TYR A 53 -21.37 -15.89 13.62
N GLY A 54 -21.86 -15.69 14.86
CA GLY A 54 -21.57 -16.57 15.99
C GLY A 54 -20.16 -16.40 16.58
N VAL A 55 -19.50 -15.27 16.33
CA VAL A 55 -18.15 -14.98 16.82
C VAL A 55 -18.19 -13.91 17.91
N GLU A 56 -17.66 -14.24 19.08
CA GLU A 56 -17.39 -13.28 20.16
C GLU A 56 -15.91 -12.85 20.07
N LEU A 57 -15.67 -11.57 19.78
CA LEU A 57 -14.32 -11.04 19.58
C LEU A 57 -13.67 -10.63 20.91
N THR A 58 -12.44 -11.08 21.12
CA THR A 58 -11.55 -10.53 22.15
C THR A 58 -11.09 -9.13 21.76
N ASP A 59 -10.57 -8.35 22.70
CA ASP A 59 -10.08 -6.99 22.41
C ASP A 59 -8.85 -7.01 21.48
N GLU A 60 -8.02 -8.06 21.57
CA GLU A 60 -6.91 -8.30 20.63
C GLU A 60 -7.44 -8.49 19.19
N ARG A 61 -8.47 -9.31 18.98
CA ARG A 61 -9.08 -9.50 17.66
C ARG A 61 -9.77 -8.23 17.16
N LYS A 62 -10.39 -7.45 18.05
CA LYS A 62 -10.96 -6.14 17.67
C LYS A 62 -9.88 -5.16 17.22
N ALA A 63 -8.66 -5.24 17.78
CA ALA A 63 -7.57 -4.35 17.41
C ALA A 63 -7.07 -4.56 15.96
N GLU A 64 -7.40 -5.67 15.30
CA GLU A 64 -7.07 -5.91 13.88
C GLU A 64 -7.69 -4.89 12.91
N VAL A 65 -8.74 -4.17 13.33
CA VAL A 65 -9.30 -3.05 12.56
C VAL A 65 -8.29 -1.92 12.36
N ASN A 66 -7.20 -1.90 13.15
CA ASN A 66 -6.10 -0.95 13.01
C ASN A 66 -5.02 -1.40 12.00
N ILE A 67 -5.14 -2.58 11.38
CA ILE A 67 -4.23 -2.99 10.29
C ILE A 67 -4.55 -2.16 9.04
N ARG A 68 -3.57 -1.34 8.61
CA ARG A 68 -3.79 -0.28 7.62
C ARG A 68 -3.60 -0.74 6.18
N THR A 69 -2.56 -1.52 5.90
CA THR A 69 -2.24 -1.93 4.53
C THR A 69 -2.88 -3.28 4.21
N THR A 70 -3.25 -3.49 2.94
CA THR A 70 -3.65 -4.82 2.49
C THR A 70 -2.48 -5.81 2.61
N ALA A 71 -1.24 -5.37 2.36
CA ALA A 71 -0.06 -6.22 2.52
C ALA A 71 0.09 -6.77 3.95
N ALA A 72 0.04 -5.92 4.98
CA ALA A 72 0.13 -6.37 6.37
C ALA A 72 -1.07 -7.25 6.77
N ARG A 73 -2.27 -6.94 6.27
CA ARG A 73 -3.46 -7.75 6.51
C ARG A 73 -3.33 -9.15 5.88
N LEU A 74 -2.85 -9.24 4.64
CA LEU A 74 -2.59 -10.51 3.98
C LEU A 74 -1.47 -11.28 4.67
N GLN A 75 -0.41 -10.62 5.14
CA GLN A 75 0.63 -11.28 5.93
C GLN A 75 0.05 -11.89 7.22
N ALA A 76 -0.75 -11.14 7.97
CA ALA A 76 -1.42 -11.65 9.17
C ALA A 76 -2.38 -12.82 8.87
N ILE A 77 -3.08 -12.78 7.73
CA ILE A 77 -3.92 -13.90 7.26
C ILE A 77 -3.06 -15.14 6.97
N TYR A 78 -1.94 -14.98 6.27
CA TYR A 78 -1.03 -16.07 5.94
C TYR A 78 -0.41 -16.70 7.20
N ASP A 79 0.04 -15.88 8.14
CA ASP A 79 0.66 -16.34 9.40
C ASP A 79 -0.34 -17.14 10.25
N ALA A 80 -1.63 -16.79 10.20
CA ALA A 80 -2.68 -17.53 10.88
C ALA A 80 -3.07 -18.84 10.15
N ASP A 81 -3.21 -18.79 8.82
CA ASP A 81 -3.50 -19.94 7.96
C ASP A 81 -3.07 -19.65 6.51
N PRO A 82 -2.05 -20.34 5.98
CA PRO A 82 -1.46 -20.03 4.68
C PRO A 82 -2.32 -20.47 3.48
N LYS A 83 -3.51 -21.05 3.68
CA LYS A 83 -4.36 -21.48 2.57
C LYS A 83 -4.72 -20.32 1.63
N PRO A 84 -4.77 -20.54 0.30
CA PRO A 84 -5.15 -19.51 -0.67
C PRO A 84 -6.45 -18.79 -0.30
N LEU A 85 -6.59 -17.51 -0.66
CA LEU A 85 -7.78 -16.71 -0.32
C LEU A 85 -9.07 -17.29 -0.93
N VAL A 86 -8.95 -18.03 -2.04
CA VAL A 86 -10.09 -18.71 -2.69
C VAL A 86 -10.65 -19.87 -1.87
N VAL A 87 -9.89 -20.39 -0.90
CA VAL A 87 -10.37 -21.42 0.02
C VAL A 87 -11.08 -20.72 1.20
N PRO A 88 -12.40 -20.93 1.40
CA PRO A 88 -13.14 -20.20 2.42
C PRO A 88 -12.62 -20.43 3.83
N ARG A 89 -12.62 -19.37 4.65
CA ARG A 89 -12.36 -19.43 6.09
C ARG A 89 -13.67 -19.43 6.88
N ALA A 90 -13.73 -20.24 7.93
CA ALA A 90 -14.84 -20.19 8.88
C ALA A 90 -14.87 -18.81 9.57
N ALA A 91 -16.04 -18.35 10.04
CA ALA A 91 -16.16 -16.99 10.56
C ALA A 91 -15.12 -16.62 11.65
N PRO A 92 -14.79 -17.50 12.63
CA PRO A 92 -13.74 -17.19 13.63
C PRO A 92 -12.32 -17.06 13.06
N GLU A 93 -12.05 -17.65 11.89
CA GLU A 93 -10.73 -17.68 11.23
C GLU A 93 -10.49 -16.45 10.33
N ARG A 94 -11.55 -15.70 10.01
CA ARG A 94 -11.47 -14.52 9.12
C ARG A 94 -10.79 -13.35 9.84
N SER A 95 -9.97 -12.59 9.12
CA SER A 95 -9.36 -11.38 9.66
C SER A 95 -10.42 -10.32 9.97
N VAL A 96 -10.32 -9.68 11.13
CA VAL A 96 -11.32 -8.70 11.57
C VAL A 96 -11.01 -7.33 10.96
N GLY A 97 -12.01 -6.69 10.36
CA GLY A 97 -11.89 -5.38 9.73
C GLY A 97 -13.20 -4.57 9.81
N ASN A 98 -13.22 -3.43 9.13
CA ASN A 98 -14.41 -2.59 8.95
C ASN A 98 -14.72 -2.40 7.44
N CYS A 99 -15.78 -1.66 7.10
CA CYS A 99 -16.20 -1.38 5.72
C CYS A 99 -15.06 -0.89 4.80
N ARG A 100 -14.12 -0.10 5.33
CA ARG A 100 -12.92 0.36 4.59
C ARG A 100 -12.01 -0.81 4.24
N ASP A 101 -11.82 -1.78 5.12
CA ASP A 101 -10.98 -2.95 4.84
C ASP A 101 -11.57 -3.86 3.77
N PHE A 102 -12.90 -4.05 3.77
CA PHE A 102 -13.59 -4.79 2.71
C PHE A 102 -13.42 -4.10 1.36
N SER A 103 -13.60 -2.78 1.34
CA SER A 103 -13.44 -1.97 0.13
C SER A 103 -12.00 -1.98 -0.37
N LEU A 104 -11.02 -1.76 0.51
CA LEU A 104 -9.61 -1.74 0.12
C LEU A 104 -9.12 -3.12 -0.32
N MET A 105 -9.54 -4.20 0.34
CA MET A 105 -9.17 -5.56 -0.11
C MET A 105 -9.65 -5.80 -1.54
N LEU A 106 -10.91 -5.46 -1.87
CA LEU A 106 -11.41 -5.60 -3.25
C LEU A 106 -10.63 -4.70 -4.23
N VAL A 107 -10.39 -3.43 -3.88
CA VAL A 107 -9.61 -2.50 -4.69
C VAL A 107 -8.20 -3.05 -4.97
N THR A 108 -7.54 -3.61 -3.97
CA THR A 108 -6.20 -4.19 -4.10
C THR A 108 -6.20 -5.40 -5.04
N LEU A 109 -7.17 -6.32 -4.90
CA LEU A 109 -7.27 -7.49 -5.76
C LEU A 109 -7.55 -7.11 -7.23
N LEU A 110 -8.40 -6.10 -7.45
CA LEU A 110 -8.69 -5.58 -8.79
C LEU A 110 -7.47 -4.90 -9.43
N ARG A 111 -6.77 -4.04 -8.68
CA ARG A 111 -5.52 -3.39 -9.12
C ARG A 111 -4.43 -4.43 -9.44
N HIS A 112 -4.31 -5.48 -8.64
CA HIS A 112 -3.39 -6.58 -8.91
C HIS A 112 -3.69 -7.29 -10.25
N GLN A 113 -4.95 -7.32 -10.67
CA GLN A 113 -5.37 -7.85 -11.98
C GLN A 113 -5.38 -6.79 -13.09
N GLY A 114 -4.91 -5.57 -12.82
CA GLY A 114 -4.91 -4.45 -13.77
C GLY A 114 -6.28 -3.83 -14.03
N VAL A 115 -7.30 -4.15 -13.22
CA VAL A 115 -8.63 -3.54 -13.31
C VAL A 115 -8.62 -2.20 -12.56
N PRO A 116 -8.98 -1.08 -13.20
CA PRO A 116 -9.03 0.20 -12.52
C PRO A 116 -10.04 0.18 -11.37
N ALA A 117 -9.57 0.48 -10.16
CA ALA A 117 -10.42 0.49 -8.96
C ALA A 117 -10.00 1.59 -7.97
N ARG A 118 -10.97 2.10 -7.21
CA ARG A 118 -10.78 3.12 -6.17
C ARG A 118 -11.75 2.89 -5.02
N ALA A 119 -11.35 3.20 -3.80
CA ALA A 119 -12.27 3.20 -2.68
C ALA A 119 -13.03 4.53 -2.63
N ARG A 120 -14.26 4.50 -2.13
CA ARG A 120 -15.07 5.67 -1.85
C ARG A 120 -15.48 5.69 -0.38
N CYS A 121 -15.40 6.85 0.24
CA CYS A 121 -15.84 7.10 1.62
C CYS A 121 -17.10 7.98 1.59
N GLY A 122 -18.07 7.68 2.44
CA GLY A 122 -19.35 8.36 2.44
C GLY A 122 -20.36 7.66 3.34
N PHE A 123 -21.61 7.61 2.91
CA PHE A 123 -22.69 7.20 3.80
C PHE A 123 -23.71 6.27 3.14
N ALA A 124 -24.02 5.17 3.81
CA ALA A 124 -24.99 4.17 3.39
C ALA A 124 -26.37 4.40 4.04
N THR A 125 -27.43 4.20 3.26
CA THR A 125 -28.84 4.43 3.69
C THR A 125 -29.58 3.14 4.09
N TYR A 126 -28.89 2.01 4.09
CA TYR A 126 -29.49 0.68 4.18
C TYR A 126 -29.13 -0.11 5.45
N PHE A 127 -28.35 0.48 6.37
CA PHE A 127 -28.08 -0.13 7.67
C PHE A 127 -29.17 0.21 8.70
N MET A 128 -29.66 1.44 8.71
CA MET A 128 -30.67 1.93 9.65
C MET A 128 -31.66 2.86 8.95
N PRO A 129 -32.97 2.76 9.25
CA PRO A 129 -33.98 3.67 8.69
C PRO A 129 -33.71 5.13 9.06
N GLN A 130 -33.85 6.04 8.09
CA GLN A 130 -33.70 7.50 8.28
C GLN A 130 -32.33 7.94 8.82
N HIS A 131 -31.30 7.14 8.55
CA HIS A 131 -29.92 7.38 8.96
C HIS A 131 -28.97 7.16 7.78
N TYR A 132 -27.89 7.92 7.75
CA TYR A 132 -26.80 7.83 6.80
C TYR A 132 -25.58 7.32 7.57
N GLU A 133 -25.34 6.01 7.52
CA GLU A 133 -24.29 5.33 8.27
C GLU A 133 -22.92 5.53 7.58
N ASP A 134 -21.87 5.92 8.33
CA ASP A 134 -20.48 5.94 7.83
C ASP A 134 -20.15 4.63 7.13
N HIS A 135 -19.71 4.72 5.87
CA HIS A 135 -19.48 3.54 5.08
C HIS A 135 -18.46 3.77 3.96
N TRP A 136 -17.89 2.65 3.51
CA TRP A 136 -16.95 2.61 2.41
C TRP A 136 -17.39 1.59 1.38
N VAL A 137 -17.20 1.92 0.10
CA VAL A 137 -17.44 1.01 -1.02
C VAL A 137 -16.26 1.02 -2.00
N CYS A 138 -16.16 -0.02 -2.83
CA CYS A 138 -15.24 -0.05 -3.96
C CYS A 138 -15.94 0.48 -5.22
N GLU A 139 -15.28 1.32 -6.00
CA GLU A 139 -15.66 1.63 -7.39
C GLU A 139 -14.66 0.98 -8.33
N TYR A 140 -15.14 0.23 -9.32
CA TYR A 140 -14.29 -0.32 -10.39
C TYR A 140 -14.77 0.15 -11.76
N TRP A 141 -13.84 0.25 -12.72
CA TRP A 141 -14.17 0.59 -14.09
C TRP A 141 -14.66 -0.65 -14.84
N ASN A 142 -15.93 -0.66 -15.22
CA ASN A 142 -16.48 -1.68 -16.09
C ASN A 142 -16.29 -1.25 -17.56
N ALA A 143 -15.31 -1.86 -18.23
CA ALA A 143 -14.98 -1.51 -19.61
C ALA A 143 -16.11 -1.79 -20.61
N ASP A 144 -16.89 -2.86 -20.39
CA ASP A 144 -18.01 -3.23 -21.25
C ASP A 144 -19.16 -2.21 -21.19
N GLN A 145 -19.37 -1.60 -20.02
CA GLN A 145 -20.40 -0.58 -19.81
C GLN A 145 -19.89 0.86 -19.93
N GLY A 146 -18.56 1.05 -20.02
CA GLY A 146 -17.94 2.37 -20.08
C GLY A 146 -18.25 3.26 -18.88
N ARG A 147 -18.35 2.69 -17.67
CA ARG A 147 -18.66 3.44 -16.44
C ARG A 147 -18.00 2.85 -15.20
N TRP A 148 -17.90 3.67 -14.15
CA TRP A 148 -17.62 3.23 -12.80
C TRP A 148 -18.84 2.54 -12.19
N ILE A 149 -18.62 1.41 -11.52
CA ILE A 149 -19.64 0.63 -10.81
C ILE A 149 -19.26 0.55 -9.34
N GLN A 150 -20.21 0.89 -8.46
CA GLN A 150 -20.03 0.80 -7.01
C GLN A 150 -20.37 -0.60 -6.53
N VAL A 151 -19.49 -1.16 -5.70
CA VAL A 151 -19.59 -2.50 -5.14
C VAL A 151 -19.38 -2.40 -3.64
N ASP A 152 -20.37 -2.84 -2.88
CA ASP A 152 -20.22 -3.07 -1.45
C ASP A 152 -19.77 -4.52 -1.21
N ALA A 153 -18.47 -4.70 -1.07
CA ALA A 153 -17.87 -6.02 -0.83
C ALA A 153 -18.22 -6.61 0.54
N GLN A 154 -18.76 -5.81 1.48
CA GLN A 154 -19.16 -6.28 2.81
C GLN A 154 -20.48 -7.06 2.77
N MET A 155 -21.40 -6.73 1.84
CA MET A 155 -22.76 -7.25 1.83
C MET A 155 -22.81 -8.70 1.31
N ASP A 156 -22.59 -9.66 2.21
CA ASP A 156 -22.81 -11.07 1.91
C ASP A 156 -24.30 -11.46 1.99
N THR A 157 -24.60 -12.74 1.76
CA THR A 157 -25.98 -13.26 1.82
C THR A 157 -26.65 -13.05 3.18
N LEU A 158 -25.89 -13.16 4.29
CA LEU A 158 -26.43 -12.99 5.64
C LEU A 158 -26.78 -11.53 5.90
N GLN A 159 -25.86 -10.60 5.65
CA GLN A 159 -26.09 -9.16 5.85
C GLN A 159 -27.21 -8.67 4.94
N SER A 160 -27.17 -9.04 3.66
CA SER A 160 -28.20 -8.66 2.68
C SER A 160 -29.59 -9.14 3.10
N GLY A 161 -29.70 -10.38 3.60
CA GLY A 161 -30.96 -10.93 4.09
C GLY A 161 -31.46 -10.26 5.38
N LYS A 162 -30.56 -9.92 6.31
CA LYS A 162 -30.95 -9.23 7.56
C LYS A 162 -31.37 -7.79 7.34
N LEU A 163 -30.67 -7.08 6.47
CA LEU A 163 -30.97 -5.69 6.10
C LEU A 163 -32.12 -5.59 5.08
N GLN A 164 -32.51 -6.71 4.48
CA GLN A 164 -33.55 -6.78 3.45
C GLN A 164 -33.25 -5.85 2.28
N LEU A 165 -32.01 -5.91 1.77
CA LEU A 165 -31.58 -5.04 0.67
C LEU A 165 -32.48 -5.22 -0.54
N ASP A 166 -32.88 -4.10 -1.14
CA ASP A 166 -33.75 -4.04 -2.32
C ASP A 166 -32.98 -3.67 -3.61
N PHE A 167 -31.65 -3.75 -3.56
CA PHE A 167 -30.72 -3.44 -4.65
C PHE A 167 -29.59 -4.48 -4.71
N ASP A 168 -28.86 -4.50 -5.82
CA ASP A 168 -27.69 -5.37 -6.00
C ASP A 168 -26.45 -4.74 -5.33
N PRO A 169 -25.82 -5.37 -4.33
CA PRO A 169 -24.59 -4.86 -3.74
C PRO A 169 -23.39 -4.86 -4.71
N LEU A 170 -23.51 -5.48 -5.89
CA LEU A 170 -22.50 -5.45 -6.96
C LEU A 170 -22.69 -4.29 -7.96
N ASP A 171 -23.74 -3.48 -7.80
CA ASP A 171 -24.00 -2.25 -8.56
C ASP A 171 -24.83 -1.28 -7.69
N VAL A 172 -24.20 -0.77 -6.63
CA VAL A 172 -24.85 0.07 -5.62
C VAL A 172 -25.25 1.41 -6.24
N PRO A 173 -26.53 1.80 -6.20
CA PRO A 173 -26.95 3.09 -6.73
C PRO A 173 -26.54 4.23 -5.78
N LEU A 174 -26.29 5.42 -6.34
CA LEU A 174 -25.97 6.64 -5.58
C LEU A 174 -27.07 7.07 -4.58
N THR A 175 -28.30 6.57 -4.76
CA THR A 175 -29.39 6.77 -3.79
C THR A 175 -29.28 5.89 -2.56
N ARG A 176 -28.46 4.83 -2.63
CA ARG A 176 -28.21 3.88 -1.53
C ARG A 176 -26.89 4.16 -0.82
N PHE A 177 -25.86 4.60 -1.54
CA PHE A 177 -24.60 5.09 -0.99
C PHE A 177 -24.30 6.50 -1.51
N LEU A 178 -24.14 7.46 -0.60
CA LEU A 178 -23.81 8.85 -0.91
C LEU A 178 -22.31 9.07 -0.65
N PRO A 179 -21.48 9.30 -1.68
CA PRO A 179 -20.10 9.72 -1.45
C PRO A 179 -20.04 11.00 -0.61
N GLY A 180 -18.96 11.18 0.16
CA GLY A 180 -18.86 12.26 1.14
C GLY A 180 -19.13 13.67 0.56
N GLY A 181 -18.68 13.95 -0.67
CA GLY A 181 -18.98 15.23 -1.33
C GLY A 181 -20.46 15.47 -1.60
N LEU A 182 -21.24 14.42 -1.91
CA LEU A 182 -22.68 14.53 -2.11
C LEU A 182 -23.40 14.75 -0.77
N ALA A 183 -22.98 14.04 0.28
CA ALA A 183 -23.49 14.26 1.63
C ALA A 183 -23.22 15.69 2.11
N TRP A 184 -22.02 16.21 1.88
CA TRP A 184 -21.64 17.60 2.17
C TRP A 184 -22.54 18.60 1.45
N GLN A 185 -22.69 18.47 0.12
CA GLN A 185 -23.55 19.38 -0.66
C GLN A 185 -24.99 19.36 -0.17
N LYS A 186 -25.56 18.18 0.11
CA LYS A 186 -26.94 18.06 0.63
C LYS A 186 -27.12 18.75 1.98
N CYS A 187 -26.17 18.57 2.90
CA CYS A 187 -26.18 19.25 4.19
C CYS A 187 -26.08 20.77 4.03
N ARG A 188 -25.14 21.24 3.20
CA ARG A 188 -24.89 22.67 2.96
C ARG A 188 -26.05 23.39 2.27
N GLN A 189 -26.82 22.67 1.46
CA GLN A 189 -28.00 23.17 0.76
C GLN A 189 -29.29 23.04 1.59
N GLY A 190 -29.24 22.44 2.78
CA GLY A 190 -30.40 22.20 3.64
C GLY A 190 -31.33 21.08 3.14
N GLU A 191 -30.85 20.23 2.22
CA GLU A 191 -31.60 19.08 1.71
C GLU A 191 -31.54 17.86 2.63
N ALA A 192 -30.57 17.82 3.55
CA ALA A 192 -30.41 16.76 4.53
C ALA A 192 -29.96 17.32 5.88
N ASN A 193 -30.39 16.69 6.97
CA ASN A 193 -29.98 17.07 8.32
C ASN A 193 -28.62 16.45 8.64
N PRO A 194 -27.56 17.24 8.93
CA PRO A 194 -26.23 16.71 9.27
C PRO A 194 -26.24 15.73 10.46
N ASP A 195 -27.17 15.88 11.41
CA ASP A 195 -27.27 15.00 12.58
C ASP A 195 -27.70 13.57 12.24
N GLN A 196 -28.15 13.33 11.00
CA GLN A 196 -28.49 11.99 10.49
C GLN A 196 -27.29 11.30 9.82
N PHE A 197 -26.13 11.96 9.71
CA PHE A 197 -24.92 11.41 9.10
C PHE A 197 -23.89 11.07 10.18
N GLY A 198 -23.51 9.81 10.28
CA GLY A 198 -22.49 9.39 11.24
C GLY A 198 -22.57 7.91 11.63
N ILE A 199 -21.97 7.60 12.77
CA ILE A 199 -21.90 6.25 13.36
C ILE A 199 -21.94 6.36 14.88
N PHE A 200 -22.63 5.42 15.53
CA PHE A 200 -22.86 5.45 16.98
C PHE A 200 -23.48 6.79 17.45
N ASP A 201 -22.79 7.50 18.35
CA ASP A 201 -23.14 8.82 18.87
C ASP A 201 -22.39 9.97 18.18
N MET A 202 -21.55 9.66 17.18
CA MET A 202 -20.77 10.62 16.42
C MET A 202 -21.54 10.98 15.14
N SER A 203 -22.03 12.21 15.05
CA SER A 203 -22.75 12.72 13.89
C SER A 203 -22.58 14.23 13.71
N GLY A 204 -23.02 14.75 12.57
CA GLY A 204 -23.04 16.19 12.29
C GLY A 204 -22.18 16.59 11.09
N LEU A 205 -22.17 17.89 10.79
CA LEU A 205 -21.51 18.42 9.60
C LEU A 205 -19.97 18.20 9.64
N TRP A 206 -19.35 18.29 10.81
CA TRP A 206 -17.94 17.94 11.02
C TRP A 206 -17.63 16.49 10.66
N PHE A 207 -18.58 15.57 10.87
CA PHE A 207 -18.41 14.16 10.53
C PHE A 207 -18.49 13.98 9.02
N VAL A 208 -19.48 14.60 8.37
CA VAL A 208 -19.61 14.66 6.90
C VAL A 208 -18.36 15.26 6.25
N ARG A 209 -17.80 16.32 6.83
CA ARG A 209 -16.53 16.91 6.40
C ARG A 209 -15.38 15.91 6.45
N GLY A 210 -15.28 15.16 7.54
CA GLY A 210 -14.25 14.14 7.73
C GLY A 210 -14.28 13.08 6.64
N ASP A 211 -15.45 12.52 6.37
CA ASP A 211 -15.61 11.47 5.36
C ASP A 211 -15.44 12.01 3.94
N MET A 212 -15.89 13.23 3.65
CA MET A 212 -15.61 13.88 2.36
C MET A 212 -14.10 14.04 2.11
N LEU A 213 -13.34 14.45 3.13
CA LEU A 213 -11.89 14.63 2.99
C LEU A 213 -11.15 13.28 2.90
N ARG A 214 -11.66 12.23 3.56
CA ARG A 214 -11.17 10.86 3.36
C ARG A 214 -11.52 10.32 1.97
N ASP A 215 -12.69 10.62 1.42
CA ASP A 215 -13.06 10.29 0.04
C ASP A 215 -12.10 10.97 -0.95
N PHE A 216 -11.81 12.25 -0.73
CA PHE A 216 -10.84 12.99 -1.54
C PHE A 216 -9.43 12.38 -1.46
N ALA A 217 -8.98 11.94 -0.27
CA ALA A 217 -7.71 11.22 -0.11
C ALA A 217 -7.73 9.83 -0.78
N ALA A 218 -8.85 9.11 -0.73
CA ALA A 218 -9.01 7.81 -1.37
C ALA A 218 -8.97 7.90 -2.91
N LEU A 219 -9.53 8.97 -3.50
CA LEU A 219 -9.34 9.30 -4.93
C LEU A 219 -7.86 9.54 -5.29
N ASN A 220 -7.04 9.86 -4.30
CA ASN A 220 -5.58 10.01 -4.44
C ASN A 220 -4.79 8.75 -4.05
N LYS A 221 -5.49 7.61 -3.87
CA LYS A 221 -5.00 6.30 -3.41
C LYS A 221 -4.41 6.31 -2.00
N VAL A 222 -4.91 7.18 -1.14
CA VAL A 222 -4.54 7.22 0.27
C VAL A 222 -5.78 6.87 1.10
N GLU A 223 -6.14 5.59 1.09
CA GLU A 223 -7.35 5.06 1.71
C GLU A 223 -7.19 4.90 3.25
N LEU A 224 -7.03 5.98 4.02
CA LEU A 224 -6.77 5.95 5.48
C LEU A 224 -7.88 5.27 6.31
N LEU A 225 -7.63 5.02 7.61
CA LEU A 225 -8.65 4.49 8.52
C LEU A 225 -9.72 5.55 8.83
N PRO A 226 -10.96 5.13 9.16
CA PRO A 226 -12.06 6.05 9.50
C PRO A 226 -11.80 6.96 10.73
N TRP A 227 -10.76 6.67 11.52
CA TRP A 227 -10.36 7.46 12.68
C TRP A 227 -9.00 8.16 12.53
N ASP A 228 -8.45 8.18 11.31
CA ASP A 228 -7.31 9.04 10.99
C ASP A 228 -7.80 10.46 10.68
N VAL A 229 -7.08 11.46 11.17
CA VAL A 229 -7.40 12.88 11.01
C VAL A 229 -6.16 13.70 10.69
N TRP A 230 -6.33 14.68 9.81
CA TRP A 230 -5.31 15.66 9.40
C TRP A 230 -6.01 16.90 8.83
N GLY A 231 -5.27 18.01 8.69
CA GLY A 231 -5.73 19.19 7.96
C GLY A 231 -7.12 19.68 8.42
N LEU A 232 -8.01 19.90 7.45
CA LEU A 232 -9.39 20.35 7.72
C LEU A 232 -10.34 19.27 8.28
N ILE A 233 -9.89 18.03 8.49
CA ILE A 233 -10.68 17.06 9.26
C ILE A 233 -10.71 17.48 10.74
N GLU A 234 -9.64 18.10 11.24
CA GLU A 234 -9.51 18.47 12.65
C GLU A 234 -10.42 19.66 13.04
N GLY A 235 -10.81 19.69 14.32
CA GLY A 235 -11.57 20.79 14.92
C GLY A 235 -13.09 20.70 14.73
N THR A 236 -13.82 21.63 15.34
CA THR A 236 -15.29 21.71 15.22
C THR A 236 -15.69 22.59 14.04
N ASP A 237 -16.97 22.57 13.65
CA ASP A 237 -17.46 23.38 12.53
C ASP A 237 -17.39 24.89 12.82
N GLU A 238 -17.50 25.31 14.08
CA GLU A 238 -17.38 26.71 14.49
C GLU A 238 -15.97 27.28 14.27
N MET A 239 -14.97 26.41 14.15
CA MET A 239 -13.57 26.79 13.94
C MET A 239 -13.25 27.00 12.45
N ILE A 240 -14.15 26.62 11.53
CA ILE A 240 -13.91 26.70 10.10
C ILE A 240 -14.22 28.11 9.58
N SER A 241 -13.21 28.77 9.00
CA SER A 241 -13.37 30.09 8.39
C SER A 241 -14.26 30.04 7.15
N GLN A 242 -14.83 31.18 6.75
CA GLN A 242 -15.62 31.28 5.53
C GLN A 242 -14.83 30.90 4.27
N GLU A 243 -13.52 31.19 4.26
CA GLU A 243 -12.60 30.77 3.19
C GLU A 243 -12.46 29.25 3.15
N ASN A 244 -12.26 28.60 4.29
CA ASN A 244 -12.16 27.15 4.36
C ASN A 244 -13.50 26.47 4.04
N LEU A 245 -14.64 27.07 4.39
CA LEU A 245 -15.95 26.58 3.97
C LEU A 245 -16.12 26.62 2.45
N ALA A 246 -15.74 27.73 1.79
CA ALA A 246 -15.79 27.83 0.33
C ALA A 246 -14.83 26.84 -0.34
N PHE A 247 -13.67 26.60 0.26
CA PHE A 247 -12.73 25.59 -0.19
C PHE A 247 -13.29 24.16 -0.02
N LEU A 248 -13.95 23.85 1.09
CA LEU A 248 -14.63 22.56 1.30
C LEU A 248 -15.79 22.36 0.29
N ASP A 249 -16.54 23.41 -0.01
CA ASP A 249 -17.58 23.39 -1.05
C ASP A 249 -16.96 23.09 -2.45
N HIS A 250 -15.74 23.60 -2.74
CA HIS A 250 -14.97 23.25 -3.95
C HIS A 250 -14.51 21.80 -3.95
N ILE A 251 -13.91 21.32 -2.86
CA ILE A 251 -13.48 19.92 -2.72
C ILE A 251 -14.68 18.96 -2.92
N ALA A 252 -15.83 19.27 -2.32
CA ALA A 252 -17.05 18.50 -2.51
C ALA A 252 -17.43 18.38 -3.99
N ALA A 253 -17.42 19.50 -4.72
CA ALA A 253 -17.72 19.52 -6.14
C ALA A 253 -16.73 18.67 -6.96
N LEU A 254 -15.43 18.75 -6.66
CA LEU A 254 -14.41 17.96 -7.34
C LEU A 254 -14.62 16.44 -7.16
N THR A 255 -14.96 15.97 -5.95
CA THR A 255 -15.20 14.53 -5.70
C THR A 255 -16.39 13.93 -6.46
N LEU A 256 -17.24 14.78 -7.06
CA LEU A 256 -18.43 14.40 -7.82
C LEU A 256 -18.30 14.67 -9.33
N ALA A 257 -17.35 15.50 -9.74
CA ALA A 257 -17.18 15.95 -11.13
C ALA A 257 -16.47 14.93 -12.03
N GLY A 258 -16.59 13.63 -11.73
CA GLY A 258 -16.09 12.57 -12.61
C GLY A 258 -14.59 12.61 -12.90
N ASP A 259 -14.23 12.07 -14.07
CA ASP A 259 -12.83 11.87 -14.47
C ASP A 259 -12.21 13.14 -15.11
N GLU A 260 -13.02 14.14 -15.50
CA GLU A 260 -12.53 15.38 -16.12
C GLU A 260 -11.69 16.27 -15.19
N VAL A 261 -11.89 16.18 -13.87
CA VAL A 261 -11.15 16.95 -12.86
C VAL A 261 -9.97 16.18 -12.25
N PHE A 262 -9.61 15.04 -12.82
CA PHE A 262 -8.60 14.14 -12.26
C PHE A 262 -7.27 14.83 -11.92
N GLU A 263 -6.72 15.62 -12.85
CA GLU A 263 -5.45 16.33 -12.63
C GLU A 263 -5.55 17.41 -11.54
N GLU A 264 -6.71 18.05 -11.40
CA GLU A 264 -6.94 19.06 -10.36
C GLU A 264 -6.97 18.41 -8.97
N ILE A 265 -7.71 17.30 -8.82
CA ILE A 265 -7.75 16.51 -7.58
C ILE A 265 -6.34 16.09 -7.16
N ARG A 266 -5.55 15.57 -8.12
CA ARG A 266 -4.17 15.15 -7.88
C ARG A 266 -3.26 16.30 -7.46
N THR A 267 -3.38 17.44 -8.15
CA THR A 267 -2.56 18.63 -7.87
C THR A 267 -2.88 19.17 -6.48
N LEU A 268 -4.16 19.41 -6.18
CA LEU A 268 -4.59 19.92 -4.89
C LEU A 268 -4.16 19.03 -3.72
N HIS A 269 -4.32 17.71 -3.85
CA HIS A 269 -3.86 16.76 -2.83
C HIS A 269 -2.34 16.81 -2.63
N LYS A 270 -1.55 17.12 -3.66
CA LYS A 270 -0.09 17.22 -3.55
C LYS A 270 0.38 18.57 -2.99
N THR A 271 -0.36 19.65 -3.23
CA THR A 271 0.14 21.02 -2.98
C THR A 271 -0.55 21.76 -1.84
N ASP A 272 -1.74 21.36 -1.42
CA ASP A 272 -2.52 22.08 -0.41
C ASP A 272 -2.59 21.32 0.92
N ASP A 273 -1.92 21.87 1.94
CA ASP A 273 -1.80 21.27 3.29
C ASP A 273 -3.14 21.10 4.02
N ARG A 274 -4.22 21.73 3.55
CA ARG A 274 -5.56 21.56 4.10
C ARG A 274 -6.14 20.17 3.81
N VAL A 275 -5.74 19.55 2.71
CA VAL A 275 -6.27 18.26 2.22
C VAL A 275 -5.19 17.20 2.00
N ARG A 276 -3.94 17.62 1.78
CA ARG A 276 -2.79 16.73 1.64
C ARG A 276 -2.60 15.92 2.91
N VAL A 277 -2.58 14.59 2.77
CA VAL A 277 -2.19 13.70 3.88
C VAL A 277 -0.72 13.98 4.23
N PRO A 278 -0.41 14.46 5.44
CA PRO A 278 0.97 14.71 5.84
C PRO A 278 1.72 13.39 6.11
N ALA A 279 3.06 13.46 6.13
CA ALA A 279 3.89 12.31 6.48
C ALA A 279 3.61 11.78 7.89
N VAL A 280 3.18 12.65 8.81
CA VAL A 280 2.75 12.30 10.16
C VAL A 280 1.36 12.88 10.40
N PHE A 281 0.39 12.03 10.74
CA PHE A 281 -1.01 12.41 11.02
C PHE A 281 -1.49 11.83 12.36
N LYS A 282 -2.65 12.28 12.82
CA LYS A 282 -3.25 11.82 14.10
C LYS A 282 -4.22 10.67 13.86
N SER A 283 -4.30 9.75 14.79
CA SER A 283 -5.19 8.58 14.74
C SER A 283 -5.84 8.33 16.11
N PHE A 284 -7.13 8.04 16.14
CA PHE A 284 -7.84 7.62 17.37
C PHE A 284 -7.96 6.09 17.48
N ASP A 285 -6.87 5.37 17.19
CA ASP A 285 -6.77 3.90 17.17
C ASP A 285 -6.76 3.25 18.56
N ARG A 286 -6.46 4.02 19.60
CA ARG A 286 -6.27 3.54 21.00
C ARG A 286 -7.23 4.19 21.99
N GLY A 287 -8.34 4.76 21.51
CA GLY A 287 -9.34 5.45 22.31
C GLY A 287 -9.34 6.96 22.10
N PRO A 288 -9.77 7.77 23.11
CA PRO A 288 -10.09 9.19 22.91
C PRO A 288 -8.87 10.10 22.77
N GLN A 289 -7.68 9.63 23.13
CA GLN A 289 -6.43 10.37 22.95
C GLN A 289 -5.78 9.96 21.63
N PRO A 290 -5.48 10.90 20.71
CA PRO A 290 -4.90 10.55 19.43
C PRO A 290 -3.44 10.11 19.59
N SER A 291 -3.04 9.10 18.81
CA SER A 291 -1.65 8.75 18.56
C SER A 291 -1.13 9.47 17.31
N SER A 292 0.19 9.58 17.18
CA SER A 292 0.84 10.05 15.95
C SER A 292 1.26 8.85 15.10
N ILE A 293 0.90 8.86 13.82
CA ILE A 293 1.21 7.81 12.86
C ILE A 293 2.08 8.39 11.76
N THR A 294 3.25 7.79 11.53
CA THR A 294 4.11 8.11 10.39
C THR A 294 3.74 7.23 9.20
N LEU A 295 3.31 7.82 8.09
CA LEU A 295 2.85 7.08 6.90
C LEU A 295 3.88 6.07 6.40
N ALA A 296 5.16 6.47 6.32
CA ALA A 296 6.24 5.61 5.86
C ALA A 296 6.58 4.44 6.79
N GLU A 297 6.19 4.52 8.07
CA GLU A 297 6.47 3.48 9.08
C GLU A 297 5.28 2.51 9.24
N ILE A 298 4.17 2.72 8.52
CA ILE A 298 3.04 1.81 8.58
C ILE A 298 3.46 0.43 8.05
N PRO A 299 3.22 -0.66 8.80
CA PRO A 299 3.55 -2.01 8.34
C PRO A 299 2.95 -2.34 6.98
N GLY A 300 3.76 -2.91 6.09
CA GLY A 300 3.35 -3.28 4.74
C GLY A 300 3.30 -2.12 3.73
N ILE A 301 3.65 -0.89 4.14
CA ILE A 301 3.97 0.16 3.16
C ILE A 301 5.25 -0.26 2.46
N VAL A 302 5.13 -0.54 1.16
CA VAL A 302 6.28 -0.55 0.26
C VAL A 302 6.47 0.90 -0.17
N PRO A 303 7.63 1.53 0.09
CA PRO A 303 7.92 2.86 -0.40
C PRO A 303 7.60 2.94 -1.90
N ALA A 304 6.93 4.01 -2.33
CA ALA A 304 6.68 4.21 -3.75
C ALA A 304 8.03 4.19 -4.48
N ALA A 305 8.06 3.56 -5.66
CA ALA A 305 9.25 3.61 -6.50
C ALA A 305 9.58 5.10 -6.74
N PRO A 306 10.85 5.50 -6.60
CA PRO A 306 11.24 6.89 -6.80
C PRO A 306 10.86 7.34 -8.22
N GLU A 307 10.30 8.55 -8.36
CA GLU A 307 9.82 9.08 -9.66
C GLU A 307 10.88 9.92 -10.38
N ASN A 308 12.01 10.19 -9.72
CA ASN A 308 13.13 10.95 -10.26
C ASN A 308 14.45 10.54 -9.60
N LYS A 309 15.58 10.95 -10.20
CA LYS A 309 16.92 10.62 -9.73
C LYS A 309 17.20 11.07 -8.30
N ALA A 310 16.66 12.22 -7.87
CA ALA A 310 16.88 12.74 -6.53
C ALA A 310 16.23 11.83 -5.46
N GLU A 311 15.00 11.37 -5.70
CA GLU A 311 14.32 10.41 -4.84
C GLU A 311 15.04 9.05 -4.82
N LEU A 312 15.51 8.58 -5.97
CA LEU A 312 16.27 7.33 -6.05
C LEU A 312 17.56 7.38 -5.22
N ILE A 313 18.33 8.46 -5.34
CA ILE A 313 19.54 8.67 -4.54
C ILE A 313 19.19 8.77 -3.05
N ALA A 314 18.10 9.44 -2.70
CA ALA A 314 17.66 9.60 -1.32
C ALA A 314 17.32 8.24 -0.68
N VAL A 315 16.50 7.41 -1.34
CA VAL A 315 16.11 6.10 -0.80
C VAL A 315 17.30 5.13 -0.72
N ILE A 316 18.22 5.14 -1.70
CA ILE A 316 19.46 4.35 -1.65
C ILE A 316 20.33 4.76 -0.45
N ARG A 317 20.42 6.05 -0.14
CA ARG A 317 21.18 6.53 1.03
C ARG A 317 20.50 6.14 2.33
N GLU A 318 19.19 6.31 2.42
CA GLU A 318 18.39 5.96 3.60
C GLU A 318 18.51 4.48 3.95
N ARG A 319 18.27 3.58 3.00
CA ARG A 319 18.35 2.12 3.25
C ARG A 319 19.75 1.65 3.63
N ARG A 320 20.79 2.27 3.07
CA ARG A 320 22.17 1.99 3.52
C ARG A 320 22.40 2.41 4.96
N GLN A 321 21.91 3.59 5.33
CA GLN A 321 22.08 4.11 6.69
C GLN A 321 21.35 3.23 7.71
N GLU A 322 20.16 2.73 7.39
CA GLU A 322 19.43 1.76 8.24
C GLU A 322 20.24 0.47 8.45
N LEU A 323 20.75 -0.12 7.38
CA LEU A 323 21.60 -1.32 7.44
C LEU A 323 22.89 -1.05 8.23
N GLU A 324 23.56 0.07 7.97
CA GLU A 324 24.78 0.48 8.67
C GLU A 324 24.54 0.72 10.16
N ALA A 325 23.42 1.34 10.53
CA ALA A 325 23.05 1.56 11.93
C ALA A 325 22.88 0.24 12.70
N LEU A 326 22.39 -0.81 12.03
CA LEU A 326 22.21 -2.13 12.62
C LEU A 326 23.53 -2.87 12.85
N ILE A 327 24.49 -2.75 11.92
CA ILE A 327 25.75 -3.51 11.96
C ILE A 327 26.90 -2.77 12.65
N THR A 328 26.86 -1.44 12.74
CA THR A 328 27.90 -0.61 13.38
C THR A 328 28.15 -0.96 14.85
N PRO A 329 27.15 -1.25 15.69
CA PRO A 329 27.39 -1.58 17.10
C PRO A 329 27.89 -3.01 17.34
N LEU A 330 27.94 -3.87 16.32
CA LEU A 330 28.32 -5.28 16.45
C LEU A 330 29.84 -5.46 16.43
N ASP A 331 30.35 -6.38 17.24
CA ASP A 331 31.76 -6.75 17.23
C ASP A 331 32.12 -7.71 16.09
N ASP A 332 33.42 -7.82 15.80
CA ASP A 332 33.95 -8.64 14.70
C ASP A 332 33.58 -10.12 14.85
N GLU A 333 33.47 -10.62 16.08
CA GLU A 333 33.08 -12.01 16.35
C GLU A 333 31.62 -12.26 15.93
N THR A 334 30.71 -11.35 16.31
CA THR A 334 29.30 -11.41 15.94
C THR A 334 29.13 -11.32 14.43
N LEU A 335 29.87 -10.41 13.79
CA LEU A 335 29.79 -10.22 12.34
C LEU A 335 30.31 -11.42 11.54
N ALA A 336 31.33 -12.12 12.06
CA ALA A 336 31.93 -13.28 11.40
C ALA A 336 31.26 -14.62 11.74
N ARG A 337 30.30 -14.63 12.68
CA ARG A 337 29.64 -15.87 13.14
C ARG A 337 28.69 -16.42 12.06
N PRO A 338 28.84 -17.69 11.64
CA PRO A 338 28.04 -18.28 10.57
C PRO A 338 26.71 -18.85 11.10
N ASP A 339 25.83 -17.98 11.59
CA ASP A 339 24.58 -18.36 12.27
C ASP A 339 23.30 -17.80 11.62
N LEU A 340 23.41 -17.34 10.37
CA LEU A 340 22.29 -17.12 9.48
C LEU A 340 21.98 -18.41 8.69
N ASP A 341 20.83 -18.42 8.02
CA ASP A 341 20.41 -19.54 7.18
C ASP A 341 21.49 -19.89 6.13
N GLY A 342 21.68 -21.19 5.88
CA GLY A 342 22.74 -21.67 4.97
C GLY A 342 24.16 -21.60 5.54
N GLY A 343 24.34 -21.24 6.82
CA GLY A 343 25.65 -21.12 7.46
C GLY A 343 26.40 -19.85 7.08
N TRP A 344 25.66 -18.80 6.71
CA TRP A 344 26.21 -17.50 6.37
C TRP A 344 26.45 -16.67 7.63
N SER A 345 27.46 -15.80 7.56
CA SER A 345 27.69 -14.75 8.56
C SER A 345 27.18 -13.40 8.06
N ILE A 346 27.02 -12.42 8.96
CA ILE A 346 26.69 -11.04 8.56
C ILE A 346 27.79 -10.49 7.62
N LYS A 347 29.06 -10.83 7.87
CA LYS A 347 30.18 -10.53 6.96
C LYS A 347 29.92 -11.06 5.55
N ASP A 348 29.43 -12.29 5.43
CA ASP A 348 29.15 -12.90 4.14
C ASP A 348 27.99 -12.20 3.42
N LEU A 349 26.95 -11.80 4.15
CA LEU A 349 25.85 -10.98 3.59
C LEU A 349 26.36 -9.64 3.07
N LEU A 350 27.22 -8.93 3.81
CA LEU A 350 27.79 -7.66 3.35
C LEU A 350 28.63 -7.85 2.07
N ALA A 351 29.38 -8.95 1.97
CA ALA A 351 30.13 -9.29 0.77
C ALA A 351 29.20 -9.61 -0.43
N HIS A 352 28.08 -10.29 -0.17
CA HIS A 352 27.06 -10.60 -1.16
C HIS A 352 26.35 -9.35 -1.70
N ILE A 353 25.90 -8.46 -0.82
CA ILE A 353 25.31 -7.16 -1.20
C ILE A 353 26.29 -6.38 -2.07
N ALA A 354 27.54 -6.25 -1.60
CA ALA A 354 28.56 -5.53 -2.36
C ALA A 354 28.88 -6.17 -3.72
N GLY A 355 28.79 -7.50 -3.82
CA GLY A 355 29.02 -8.26 -5.04
C GLY A 355 27.94 -8.01 -6.09
N TRP A 356 26.67 -8.13 -5.71
CA TRP A 356 25.53 -7.87 -6.61
C TRP A 356 25.47 -6.40 -7.06
N GLU A 357 25.69 -5.46 -6.12
CA GLU A 357 25.77 -4.04 -6.45
C GLU A 357 26.90 -3.76 -7.48
N ARG A 358 28.05 -4.42 -7.33
CA ARG A 358 29.19 -4.31 -8.27
C ARG A 358 28.87 -4.88 -9.65
N ILE A 359 28.16 -6.00 -9.70
CA ILE A 359 27.74 -6.66 -10.93
C ILE A 359 26.76 -5.77 -11.69
N CYS A 360 25.75 -5.23 -11.00
CA CYS A 360 24.78 -4.30 -11.56
C CYS A 360 25.48 -3.06 -12.15
N LEU A 361 26.42 -2.48 -11.41
CA LEU A 361 27.22 -1.36 -11.90
C LEU A 361 28.04 -1.73 -13.16
N GLY A 362 28.50 -2.98 -13.27
CA GLY A 362 29.14 -3.51 -14.46
C GLY A 362 28.20 -3.58 -15.68
N TRP A 363 26.94 -3.97 -15.48
CA TRP A 363 25.91 -3.94 -16.52
C TRP A 363 25.61 -2.52 -16.99
N VAL A 364 25.40 -1.60 -16.05
CA VAL A 364 25.19 -0.17 -16.33
C VAL A 364 26.33 0.41 -17.17
N ARG A 365 27.57 0.23 -16.72
CA ARG A 365 28.76 0.73 -17.45
C ARG A 365 28.94 0.06 -18.82
N SER A 366 28.43 -1.16 -19.01
CA SER A 366 28.50 -1.85 -20.30
C SER A 366 27.43 -1.32 -21.26
N GLY A 367 26.19 -1.14 -20.79
CA GLY A 367 25.12 -0.51 -21.55
C GLY A 367 25.45 0.93 -21.96
N GLN A 368 26.05 1.73 -21.07
CA GLN A 368 26.50 3.10 -21.37
C GLN A 368 27.57 3.16 -22.47
N ARG A 369 28.42 2.13 -22.57
CA ARG A 369 29.46 2.04 -23.59
C ARG A 369 28.93 1.49 -24.91
N ASP A 370 28.04 0.52 -24.84
CA ASP A 370 27.42 -0.13 -25.99
C ASP A 370 25.96 -0.47 -25.65
N ASN A 371 25.04 0.30 -26.23
CA ASN A 371 23.62 0.09 -25.98
C ASN A 371 23.07 -1.21 -26.61
N THR A 372 23.88 -1.92 -27.40
CA THR A 372 23.55 -3.26 -27.92
C THR A 372 24.09 -4.39 -27.05
N PHE A 373 24.77 -4.05 -25.93
CA PHE A 373 25.12 -5.00 -24.89
C PHE A 373 23.88 -5.82 -24.54
N LYS A 374 24.04 -7.14 -24.59
CA LYS A 374 23.06 -8.08 -24.07
C LYS A 374 23.63 -8.64 -22.79
N LEU A 375 22.76 -8.82 -21.80
CA LEU A 375 23.12 -9.54 -20.60
C LEU A 375 23.52 -10.97 -21.01
N ALA A 376 24.82 -11.21 -21.12
CA ALA A 376 25.40 -12.52 -21.37
C ALA A 376 26.22 -12.89 -20.14
N THR A 377 25.54 -13.26 -19.06
CA THR A 377 26.23 -13.89 -17.93
C THR A 377 26.43 -15.36 -18.29
N PRO A 378 27.66 -15.91 -18.29
CA PRO A 378 27.84 -17.35 -18.27
C PRO A 378 27.19 -17.88 -16.98
N GLY A 379 26.13 -18.68 -17.09
CA GLY A 379 25.57 -19.45 -15.96
C GLY A 379 24.30 -18.90 -15.28
N ILE A 380 23.68 -17.82 -15.77
CA ILE A 380 22.37 -17.37 -15.27
C ILE A 380 21.32 -17.54 -16.35
N ALA A 381 20.87 -18.78 -16.55
CA ALA A 381 19.43 -18.98 -16.64
C ALA A 381 18.88 -18.77 -15.22
N TRP A 382 17.62 -18.34 -15.07
CA TRP A 382 17.03 -17.98 -13.77
C TRP A 382 16.97 -19.14 -12.75
N ASP A 383 17.44 -20.34 -13.11
CA ASP A 383 17.69 -21.51 -12.27
C ASP A 383 19.10 -21.56 -11.63
N GLY A 384 19.97 -20.59 -11.93
CA GLY A 384 21.40 -20.57 -11.53
C GLY A 384 21.80 -19.55 -10.46
N VAL A 385 20.90 -18.68 -10.02
CA VAL A 385 21.22 -17.60 -9.04
C VAL A 385 21.75 -18.16 -7.73
N ASP A 386 21.17 -19.26 -7.22
CA ASP A 386 21.65 -19.92 -6.01
C ASP A 386 23.05 -20.51 -6.18
N THR A 387 23.34 -21.06 -7.37
CA THR A 387 24.66 -21.60 -7.70
C THR A 387 25.69 -20.47 -7.76
N PHE A 388 25.31 -19.34 -8.37
CA PHE A 388 26.15 -18.15 -8.45
C PHE A 388 26.38 -17.52 -7.07
N ASN A 389 25.35 -17.46 -6.22
CA ASN A 389 25.45 -17.02 -4.83
C ASN A 389 26.38 -17.92 -4.01
N ALA A 390 26.27 -19.25 -4.17
CA ALA A 390 27.15 -20.21 -3.51
C ALA A 390 28.60 -20.06 -3.98
N GLN A 391 28.84 -19.83 -5.28
CA GLN A 391 30.17 -19.56 -5.81
C GLN A 391 30.73 -18.24 -5.24
N MET A 392 29.95 -17.16 -5.26
CA MET A 392 30.37 -15.86 -4.71
C MET A 392 30.65 -15.95 -3.20
N HIS A 393 29.85 -16.72 -2.46
CA HIS A 393 30.09 -17.03 -1.05
C HIS A 393 31.44 -17.74 -0.85
N GLN A 394 31.72 -18.77 -1.66
CA GLN A 394 32.98 -19.49 -1.60
C GLN A 394 34.19 -18.59 -1.91
N GLU A 395 34.08 -17.73 -2.93
CA GLU A 395 35.14 -16.79 -3.33
C GLU A 395 35.39 -15.71 -2.27
N ASN A 396 34.34 -15.28 -1.55
CA ASN A 396 34.43 -14.22 -0.55
C ASN A 396 34.68 -14.73 0.88
N ARG A 397 34.59 -16.05 1.12
CA ARG A 397 34.67 -16.66 2.46
C ARG A 397 35.92 -16.26 3.24
N ASP A 398 37.06 -16.24 2.55
CA ASP A 398 38.38 -15.97 3.14
C ASP A 398 38.71 -14.48 3.25
N LEU A 399 37.84 -13.59 2.77
CA LEU A 399 38.03 -12.16 2.95
C LEU A 399 37.95 -11.79 4.42
N SER A 400 38.86 -10.92 4.84
CA SER A 400 38.79 -10.28 6.13
C SER A 400 37.59 -9.34 6.21
N LEU A 401 37.06 -9.12 7.42
CA LEU A 401 35.98 -8.17 7.63
C LEU A 401 36.34 -6.75 7.15
N ALA A 402 37.61 -6.36 7.29
CA ALA A 402 38.10 -5.06 6.81
C ALA A 402 38.01 -4.94 5.28
N GLU A 403 38.37 -5.99 4.53
CA GLU A 403 38.23 -6.01 3.07
C GLU A 403 36.77 -5.97 2.64
N VAL A 404 35.90 -6.74 3.30
CA VAL A 404 34.46 -6.73 3.02
C VAL A 404 33.86 -5.35 3.26
N ARG A 405 34.17 -4.70 4.40
CA ARG A 405 33.72 -3.34 4.70
C ARG A 405 34.22 -2.33 3.66
N ALA A 406 35.48 -2.42 3.25
CA ALA A 406 36.03 -1.53 2.22
C ALA A 406 35.31 -1.70 0.87
N ARG A 407 35.00 -2.94 0.46
CA ARG A 407 34.23 -3.22 -0.76
C ARG A 407 32.80 -2.69 -0.64
N PHE A 408 32.14 -2.92 0.49
CA PHE A 408 30.78 -2.50 0.78
C PHE A 408 30.61 -0.98 0.74
N VAL A 409 31.58 -0.22 1.28
CA VAL A 409 31.59 1.25 1.24
C VAL A 409 31.90 1.76 -0.17
N SER A 410 32.96 1.22 -0.80
CA SER A 410 33.42 1.73 -2.10
C SER A 410 32.39 1.52 -3.21
N VAL A 411 31.71 0.35 -3.25
CA VAL A 411 30.72 0.09 -4.29
C VAL A 411 29.54 1.06 -4.22
N ARG A 412 29.04 1.38 -3.02
CA ARG A 412 27.95 2.35 -2.86
C ARG A 412 28.32 3.74 -3.34
N ALA A 413 29.54 4.19 -3.04
CA ALA A 413 30.04 5.47 -3.54
C ALA A 413 30.11 5.48 -5.08
N GLU A 414 30.58 4.39 -5.69
CA GLU A 414 30.63 4.26 -7.14
C GLU A 414 29.23 4.18 -7.80
N THR A 415 28.29 3.47 -7.17
CA THR A 415 26.88 3.38 -7.62
C THR A 415 26.21 4.74 -7.60
N LEU A 416 26.32 5.49 -6.50
CA LEU A 416 25.74 6.83 -6.39
C LEU A 416 26.35 7.79 -7.42
N ALA A 417 27.66 7.76 -7.63
CA ALA A 417 28.32 8.58 -8.65
C ALA A 417 27.86 8.22 -10.07
N ALA A 418 27.64 6.94 -10.35
CA ALA A 418 27.10 6.49 -11.64
C ALA A 418 25.68 7.02 -11.85
N ILE A 419 24.79 6.83 -10.87
CA ILE A 419 23.41 7.35 -10.93
C ILE A 419 23.41 8.86 -11.11
N GLU A 420 24.21 9.61 -10.35
CA GLU A 420 24.32 11.07 -10.46
C GLU A 420 24.69 11.53 -11.87
N SER A 421 25.54 10.78 -12.58
CA SER A 421 25.99 11.07 -13.95
C SER A 421 24.96 10.76 -15.05
N MET A 422 23.94 9.95 -14.75
CA MET A 422 22.91 9.54 -15.71
C MET A 422 21.80 10.59 -15.84
N THR A 423 21.15 10.61 -17.00
CA THR A 423 19.91 11.35 -17.25
C THR A 423 18.70 10.64 -16.63
N GLU A 424 17.58 11.37 -16.45
CA GLU A 424 16.32 10.76 -16.02
C GLU A 424 15.85 9.70 -17.03
N ASP A 425 15.93 9.98 -18.33
CA ASP A 425 15.52 9.04 -19.39
C ASP A 425 16.32 7.74 -19.37
N GLU A 426 17.62 7.78 -19.04
CA GLU A 426 18.44 6.56 -18.90
C GLU A 426 17.97 5.66 -17.75
N ILE A 427 17.43 6.25 -16.68
CA ILE A 427 17.01 5.51 -15.48
C ILE A 427 15.56 5.05 -15.61
N PHE A 428 14.67 5.94 -16.04
CA PHE A 428 13.22 5.77 -15.92
C PHE A 428 12.52 5.34 -17.21
N ALA A 429 13.13 5.51 -18.40
CA ALA A 429 12.49 5.09 -19.63
C ALA A 429 12.65 3.57 -19.85
N ALA A 430 11.51 2.89 -20.00
CA ALA A 430 11.47 1.49 -20.41
C ALA A 430 12.19 1.29 -21.75
N GLY A 431 13.04 0.26 -21.83
CA GLY A 431 13.76 -0.09 -23.05
C GLY A 431 14.84 0.90 -23.49
N HIS A 432 15.28 1.83 -22.62
CA HIS A 432 16.42 2.69 -22.92
C HIS A 432 17.67 1.87 -23.21
N TYR A 433 17.94 0.86 -22.37
CA TYR A 433 19.04 -0.07 -22.52
C TYR A 433 18.57 -1.41 -23.08
N ALA A 434 19.17 -1.90 -24.17
CA ALA A 434 18.68 -3.13 -24.81
C ALA A 434 18.73 -4.38 -23.88
N TRP A 435 19.64 -4.40 -22.91
CA TRP A 435 19.75 -5.50 -21.95
C TRP A 435 18.67 -5.48 -20.86
N THR A 436 17.95 -4.38 -20.66
CA THR A 436 16.84 -4.30 -19.69
C THR A 436 15.52 -4.80 -20.27
N GLY A 437 15.45 -5.06 -21.59
CA GLY A 437 14.22 -5.50 -22.24
C GLY A 437 13.15 -4.40 -22.23
N ASP A 438 11.92 -4.76 -21.87
CA ASP A 438 10.81 -3.81 -21.75
C ASP A 438 10.76 -3.11 -20.37
N GLU A 439 11.73 -3.37 -19.49
CA GLU A 439 11.82 -2.79 -18.16
C GLU A 439 12.73 -1.54 -18.14
N PRO A 440 12.46 -0.57 -17.24
CA PRO A 440 13.37 0.55 -16.99
C PRO A 440 14.62 0.07 -16.22
N LEU A 441 15.72 0.79 -16.38
CA LEU A 441 16.95 0.54 -15.61
C LEU A 441 16.71 0.66 -14.08
N LEU A 442 15.75 1.51 -13.69
CA LEU A 442 15.32 1.69 -12.31
C LEU A 442 15.19 0.36 -11.54
N ASN A 443 14.53 -0.63 -12.13
CA ASN A 443 14.26 -1.91 -11.46
C ASN A 443 15.55 -2.64 -11.09
N TYR A 444 16.55 -2.61 -11.97
CA TYR A 444 17.86 -3.23 -11.72
C TYR A 444 18.67 -2.47 -10.68
N LEU A 445 18.64 -1.13 -10.72
CA LEU A 445 19.29 -0.30 -9.71
C LEU A 445 18.70 -0.59 -8.33
N ARG A 446 17.38 -0.59 -8.19
CA ARG A 446 16.71 -0.78 -6.90
C ARG A 446 16.91 -2.18 -6.33
N ALA A 447 16.74 -3.20 -7.17
CA ALA A 447 16.97 -4.60 -6.80
C ALA A 447 18.40 -4.92 -6.34
N ASN A 448 19.38 -4.07 -6.68
CA ASN A 448 20.79 -4.22 -6.28
C ASN A 448 21.27 -3.07 -5.37
N SER A 449 20.35 -2.26 -4.81
CA SER A 449 20.69 -1.17 -3.88
C SER A 449 19.68 -1.03 -2.74
N ASP A 450 18.66 -0.16 -2.85
CA ASP A 450 17.73 0.13 -1.74
C ASP A 450 16.90 -1.09 -1.31
N GLU A 451 16.38 -1.87 -2.27
CA GLU A 451 15.56 -3.05 -1.97
C GLU A 451 16.43 -4.18 -1.39
N HIS A 452 17.66 -4.35 -1.88
CA HIS A 452 18.59 -5.37 -1.41
C HIS A 452 19.11 -5.07 0.01
N ASP A 453 19.43 -3.80 0.28
CA ASP A 453 19.79 -3.34 1.63
C ASP A 453 18.61 -3.56 2.59
N ALA A 454 17.38 -3.25 2.18
CA ALA A 454 16.18 -3.42 3.01
C ALA A 454 15.90 -4.91 3.34
N GLU A 455 15.98 -5.80 2.34
CA GLU A 455 15.80 -7.24 2.52
C GLU A 455 16.76 -7.79 3.58
N HIS A 456 18.05 -7.51 3.44
CA HIS A 456 19.05 -8.04 4.37
C HIS A 456 19.08 -7.30 5.71
N THR A 457 18.60 -6.07 5.80
CA THR A 457 18.35 -5.40 7.08
C THR A 457 17.32 -6.17 7.90
N ILE A 458 16.22 -6.61 7.27
CA ILE A 458 15.20 -7.44 7.94
C ILE A 458 15.81 -8.77 8.39
N GLN A 459 16.59 -9.42 7.52
CA GLN A 459 17.24 -10.70 7.84
C GLN A 459 18.19 -10.59 9.04
N ILE A 460 19.03 -9.54 9.09
CA ILE A 460 19.96 -9.31 10.19
C ILE A 460 19.19 -8.93 11.47
N ALA A 461 18.16 -8.09 11.38
CA ALA A 461 17.36 -7.70 12.55
C ALA A 461 16.65 -8.90 13.18
N ALA A 462 16.06 -9.78 12.35
CA ALA A 462 15.43 -11.02 12.80
C ALA A 462 16.43 -11.96 13.49
N ARG A 463 17.68 -11.99 13.04
CA ARG A 463 18.76 -12.73 13.71
C ARG A 463 19.10 -12.12 15.07
N LEU A 464 19.28 -10.81 15.16
CA LEU A 464 19.67 -10.13 16.40
C LEU A 464 18.59 -10.16 17.49
N ALA A 465 17.33 -10.39 17.13
CA ALA A 465 16.22 -10.56 18.06
C ALA A 465 16.16 -11.96 18.72
N LYS A 466 16.95 -12.93 18.24
CA LYS A 466 17.10 -14.28 18.81
C LYS A 466 18.33 -14.35 19.70
#